data_AF-A0A8S3X632-F1
#
_entry.id   AF-A0A8S3X632-F1
#
_cell.length_a   1.000
_cell.length_b   1.000
_cell.length_c   1.000
_cell.angle_alpha   90.00
_cell.angle_beta   90.00
_cell.angle_gamma   90.00
#
_symmetry.space_group_name_H-M   'P 1'
#
loop_
_entity.id
_entity.type
_entity.pdbx_description
1 polymer ?
#
loop_
_entity_poly.entity_id
_entity_poly.type
_entity_poly.pdbx_seq_one_letter_code
_entity_poly.pdbx_strand_id
1 'polypeptide(L)'
;MLSTTRHIINYDFPLYTADYIHRCGRTGRIGSAQDCAVTNFVAWPREIQLVQKIETSVRRNVDLPNVNANIRRQIEDRIARMTAAGI
;
A
#
# COMPACT_ATOMS: atom_id res chain seq x y z
N MET A 1 10.21 19.75 10.22
CA MET A 1 8.82 19.91 10.69
C MET A 1 8.18 18.54 10.72
N LEU A 2 8.08 17.91 11.89
CA LEU A 2 7.44 16.58 12.03
C LEU A 2 5.95 16.73 11.73
N SER A 3 5.37 15.86 10.91
CA SER A 3 3.95 15.96 10.57
C SER A 3 3.10 15.74 11.82
N THR A 4 2.25 16.71 12.14
CA THR A 4 1.38 16.72 13.33
C THR A 4 0.12 15.86 13.17
N THR A 5 -0.02 15.16 12.04
CA THR A 5 -1.22 14.40 11.71
C THR A 5 -1.34 13.17 12.60
N ARG A 6 -2.31 13.19 13.51
CA ARG A 6 -2.60 12.07 14.43
C ARG A 6 -3.54 11.02 13.82
N HIS A 7 -4.44 11.42 12.94
CA HIS A 7 -5.45 10.52 12.39
C HIS A 7 -5.56 10.69 10.88
N ILE A 8 -5.34 9.61 10.14
CA ILE A 8 -5.61 9.53 8.71
C ILE A 8 -6.95 8.86 8.50
N ILE A 9 -7.82 9.50 7.72
CA ILE A 9 -9.10 8.93 7.32
C ILE A 9 -9.07 8.78 5.80
N ASN A 10 -9.00 7.53 5.34
CA ASN A 10 -9.19 7.21 3.93
C ASN A 10 -10.69 7.12 3.66
N TYR A 11 -11.29 8.25 3.25
CA TYR A 11 -12.69 8.31 2.84
C TYR A 11 -12.97 7.44 1.62
N ASP A 12 -12.10 7.53 0.62
CA ASP A 12 -12.02 6.56 -0.48
C ASP A 12 -10.80 5.66 -0.28
N PHE A 13 -11.01 4.35 -0.27
CA PHE A 13 -9.93 3.39 -0.05
C PHE A 13 -8.97 3.37 -1.25
N PRO A 14 -7.65 3.44 -1.03
CA PRO A 14 -6.70 3.32 -2.13
C PRO A 14 -6.82 1.95 -2.81
N LEU A 15 -6.63 1.91 -4.13
CA LEU A 15 -6.65 0.65 -4.90
C LEU A 15 -5.28 -0.04 -4.93
N TYR A 16 -4.20 0.70 -4.67
CA TYR A 16 -2.83 0.21 -4.73
C TYR A 16 -2.12 0.31 -3.37
N THR A 17 -1.30 -0.71 -3.08
CA THR A 17 -0.54 -0.80 -1.83
C THR A 17 0.39 0.39 -1.61
N ALA A 18 1.06 0.87 -2.68
CA ALA A 18 1.96 2.01 -2.60
C ALA A 18 1.23 3.28 -2.13
N ASP A 19 0.04 3.54 -2.66
CA ASP A 19 -0.77 4.70 -2.27
C ASP A 19 -1.22 4.62 -0.82
N TYR A 20 -1.63 3.42 -0.37
CA TYR A 20 -1.96 3.18 1.04
C TYR A 20 -0.77 3.54 1.95
N ILE A 21 0.42 3.05 1.63
CA ILE A 21 1.65 3.34 2.41
C ILE A 21 1.98 4.83 2.40
N HIS A 22 1.89 5.51 1.24
CA HIS A 22 2.18 6.94 1.14
C HIS A 22 1.20 7.81 1.94
N ARG A 23 -0.07 7.41 2.03
CA ARG A 23 -1.10 8.09 2.83
C ARG A 23 -0.90 7.83 4.33
N CYS A 24 -0.78 6.57 4.72
CA CYS A 24 -0.60 6.18 6.12
C CYS A 24 0.74 6.68 6.69
N GLY A 25 1.77 6.77 5.86
CA GLY A 25 3.09 7.27 6.24
C GLY A 25 3.11 8.73 6.70
N ARG A 26 1.99 9.47 6.66
CA ARG A 26 1.86 10.83 7.21
C ARG A 26 1.70 10.85 8.73
N THR A 27 1.41 9.71 9.36
CA THR A 27 1.30 9.56 10.81
C THR A 27 2.27 8.48 11.33
N GLY A 28 2.38 8.31 12.66
CA GLY A 28 3.14 7.21 13.26
C GLY A 28 4.66 7.22 13.05
N ARG A 29 5.25 8.38 12.75
CA ARG A 29 6.71 8.56 12.66
C ARG A 29 7.33 8.77 14.04
N ILE A 30 8.65 8.59 14.14
CA ILE A 30 9.42 8.96 15.35
C ILE A 30 9.11 10.42 15.71
N GLY A 31 8.69 10.65 16.96
CA GLY A 31 8.30 11.98 17.46
C GLY A 31 6.87 12.41 17.15
N SER A 32 6.03 11.53 16.57
CA SER A 32 4.59 11.78 16.42
C SER A 32 3.88 11.75 17.77
N ALA A 33 2.68 12.35 17.83
CA ALA A 33 1.81 12.24 18.99
C ALA A 33 1.51 10.76 19.33
N GLN A 34 1.25 10.49 20.61
CA GLN A 34 0.70 9.19 21.05
C GLN A 34 -0.61 8.89 20.30
N ASP A 35 -1.04 7.63 20.24
CA ASP A 35 -2.27 7.14 19.60
C ASP A 35 -2.52 7.65 18.16
N CYS A 36 -1.53 7.48 17.29
CA CYS A 36 -1.72 7.64 15.85
C CYS A 36 -2.70 6.59 15.31
N ALA A 37 -3.63 7.00 14.46
CA ALA A 37 -4.66 6.11 13.91
C ALA A 37 -4.83 6.27 12.40
N VAL A 38 -5.25 5.18 11.76
CA VAL A 38 -5.68 5.16 10.36
C VAL A 38 -7.05 4.48 10.30
N THR A 39 -8.05 5.16 9.75
CA THR A 39 -9.39 4.62 9.51
C THR A 39 -9.65 4.57 8.02
N ASN A 40 -10.20 3.45 7.56
CA ASN A 40 -10.46 3.19 6.15
C ASN A 40 -11.96 2.94 5.96
N PHE A 41 -12.59 3.70 5.07
CA PHE A 41 -13.91 3.37 4.54
C PHE A 41 -13.74 2.51 3.30
N VAL A 42 -14.41 1.36 3.27
CA VAL A 42 -14.35 0.39 2.18
C VAL A 42 -15.76 0.21 1.65
N ALA A 43 -15.96 0.50 0.37
CA ALA A 43 -17.27 0.56 -0.26
C ALA A 43 -17.40 -0.40 -1.46
N TRP A 44 -16.30 -0.79 -2.09
CA TRP A 44 -16.31 -1.50 -3.38
C TRP A 44 -15.62 -2.87 -3.30
N PRO A 45 -16.10 -3.91 -4.02
CA PRO A 45 -15.48 -5.24 -4.02
C PRO A 45 -14.00 -5.26 -4.42
N ARG A 46 -13.57 -4.35 -5.31
CA ARG A 46 -12.18 -4.26 -5.75
C ARG A 46 -11.22 -3.88 -4.61
N GLU A 47 -11.69 -3.11 -3.64
CA GLU A 47 -10.90 -2.63 -2.49
C GLU A 47 -10.61 -3.76 -1.50
N ILE A 48 -11.53 -4.74 -1.39
CA ILE A 48 -11.42 -5.89 -0.49
C ILE A 48 -10.11 -6.66 -0.73
N GLN A 49 -9.67 -6.76 -1.99
CA GLN A 49 -8.42 -7.44 -2.32
C GLN A 49 -7.20 -6.80 -1.65
N LEU A 50 -7.16 -5.47 -1.55
CA LEU A 50 -6.07 -4.78 -0.86
C LEU A 50 -6.24 -4.87 0.65
N VAL A 51 -7.46 -4.78 1.17
CA VAL A 51 -7.75 -4.98 2.62
C VAL A 51 -7.24 -6.33 3.09
N GLN A 52 -7.56 -7.40 2.36
CA GLN A 52 -7.12 -8.76 2.68
C GLN A 52 -5.59 -8.90 2.64
N LYS A 53 -4.92 -8.26 1.67
CA LYS A 53 -3.46 -8.24 1.61
C LYS A 53 -2.86 -7.57 2.85
N ILE A 54 -3.41 -6.42 3.25
CA ILE A 54 -2.95 -5.70 4.45
C ILE A 54 -3.17 -6.54 5.70
N GLU A 55 -4.37 -7.08 5.87
CA GLU A 55 -4.72 -7.91 7.02
C GLU A 55 -3.87 -9.18 7.11
N THR A 56 -3.65 -9.85 5.99
CA THR A 56 -2.78 -11.04 5.92
C THR A 56 -1.33 -10.69 6.27
N SER A 57 -0.78 -9.59 5.71
CA SER A 57 0.58 -9.15 6.01
C SER A 57 0.77 -8.84 7.49
N VAL A 58 -0.19 -8.15 8.11
CA VAL A 58 -0.18 -7.86 9.55
C VAL A 58 -0.27 -9.15 10.37
N ARG A 59 -1.21 -10.06 10.06
CA ARG A 59 -1.39 -11.32 10.80
C ARG A 59 -0.19 -12.25 10.72
N ARG A 60 0.49 -12.26 9.58
CA ARG A 60 1.64 -13.15 9.33
C ARG A 60 2.98 -12.51 9.65
N ASN A 61 2.99 -11.22 10.01
CA ASN A 61 4.23 -10.45 10.21
C ASN A 61 5.16 -10.55 8.98
N VAL A 62 4.58 -10.33 7.80
CA VAL A 62 5.30 -10.31 6.53
C VAL A 62 5.10 -8.97 5.84
N ASP A 63 6.04 -8.61 4.98
CA ASP A 63 5.96 -7.37 4.21
C ASP A 63 4.70 -7.31 3.34
N LEU A 64 4.22 -6.09 3.10
CA LEU A 64 3.15 -5.87 2.14
C LEU A 64 3.63 -6.26 0.73
N PRO A 65 2.90 -7.10 0.00
CA PRO A 65 3.30 -7.50 -1.35
C PRO A 65 3.03 -6.36 -2.35
N ASN A 66 3.82 -6.33 -3.43
CA ASN A 66 3.64 -5.42 -4.57
C ASN A 66 3.68 -3.93 -4.22
N VAL A 67 4.51 -3.54 -3.25
CA VAL A 67 4.74 -2.12 -2.86
C VAL A 67 5.48 -1.35 -3.95
N ASN A 68 6.38 -2.02 -4.67
CA ASN A 68 6.95 -1.48 -5.88
C ASN A 68 5.89 -1.47 -6.99
N ALA A 69 5.13 -0.38 -7.05
CA ALA A 69 4.40 0.04 -8.26
C ALA A 69 5.38 0.45 -9.38
N ASN A 70 6.56 -0.19 -9.48
CA ASN A 70 7.48 0.01 -10.58
C ASN A 70 6.94 -0.75 -11.79
N ILE A 71 5.84 -0.24 -12.33
CA ILE A 71 5.18 -0.69 -13.55
C ILE A 71 6.22 -0.82 -14.66
N ARG A 72 7.18 0.11 -14.72
CA ARG A 72 8.26 0.12 -15.70
C ARG A 72 9.09 -1.15 -15.66
N ARG A 73 9.58 -1.54 -14.48
CA ARG A 73 10.35 -2.78 -14.30
C ARG A 73 9.51 -4.04 -14.53
N GLN A 74 8.23 -4.03 -14.14
CA GLN A 74 7.34 -5.17 -14.41
C GLN A 74 7.04 -5.33 -15.92
N ILE A 75 6.91 -4.22 -16.66
CA ILE A 75 6.77 -4.21 -18.11
C ILE A 75 8.07 -4.69 -18.76
N GLU A 76 9.22 -4.18 -18.34
CA GLU A 76 10.54 -4.60 -18.82
C GLU A 76 10.75 -6.10 -18.58
N ASP A 77 10.46 -6.62 -17.38
CA ASP A 77 10.55 -8.04 -17.04
C ASP A 77 9.55 -8.90 -17.84
N ARG A 78 8.39 -8.34 -18.23
CA ARG A 78 7.40 -9.03 -19.07
C ARG A 78 7.87 -9.07 -20.53
N ILE A 79 8.38 -7.95 -21.06
CA ILE A 79 8.93 -7.85 -22.42
C ILE A 79 10.13 -8.80 -22.56
N ALA A 80 11.05 -8.80 -21.60
CA ALA A 80 12.23 -9.66 -21.59
C ALA A 80 11.86 -11.15 -21.55
N ARG A 81 10.82 -11.51 -20.78
CA ARG A 81 10.29 -12.89 -20.76
C ARG A 81 9.64 -13.29 -22.07
N MET A 82 8.96 -12.38 -22.77
CA MET A 82 8.38 -12.65 -24.09
C MET A 82 9.45 -12.84 -25.17
N THR A 83 10.50 -12.01 -25.17
CA THR A 83 11.63 -12.15 -26.11
C THR A 83 12.45 -13.41 -25.83
N ALA A 84 12.64 -13.80 -24.56
CA ALA A 84 13.31 -15.05 -24.21
C ALA A 84 12.48 -16.31 -24.54
N ALA A 85 11.15 -16.19 -24.62
CA ALA A 85 10.26 -17.29 -25.01
C ALA A 85 10.10 -17.46 -26.53
N GLY A 86 10.76 -16.63 -27.34
CA GLY A 86 10.80 -16.79 -28.79
C GLY A 86 9.48 -16.46 -29.49
N ILE A 87 8.90 -15.29 -29.19
CA ILE A 87 7.93 -14.60 -30.06
C ILE A 87 8.56 -13.30 -30.54
#